data_AF-A0A353GWB2-F1
#
_entry.id   AF-A0A353GWB2-F1
#
_cell.length_a   1.000
_cell.length_b   1.000
_cell.length_c   1.000
_cell.angle_alpha   90.00
_cell.angle_beta   90.00
_cell.angle_gamma   90.00
#
_symmetry.space_group_name_H-M   'P 1'
#
loop_
_entity.id
_entity.type
_entity.pdbx_description
1 polymer ?
#
loop_
_entity_poly.entity_id
_entity_poly.type
_entity_poly.pdbx_seq_one_letter_code
_entity_poly.pdbx_strand_id
1 'polypeptide(L)' 'MLKCDLRRLMADHRIDDISELMKLSGLSRNSINKLYRENDIESTKLETLFKLCNVFGCKLSDLIEYKPEEQ' A
#
# COMPACT_ATOMS: atom_id res chain seq x y z
N MET A 1 14.18 -0.05 8.09
CA MET A 1 13.40 -0.73 7.03
C MET A 1 11.93 -0.27 7.01
N LEU A 2 11.41 0.07 5.82
CA LEU A 2 9.97 0.30 5.61
C LEU A 2 9.25 -1.03 5.33
N LYS A 3 8.07 -1.22 5.92
CA LYS A 3 7.19 -2.38 5.71
C LYS A 3 5.83 -1.90 5.19
N CYS A 4 5.20 -2.66 4.30
CA CYS A 4 3.89 -2.33 3.74
C CYS A 4 2.89 -3.49 3.88
N ASP A 5 1.82 -3.27 4.64
CA ASP A 5 0.78 -4.27 4.89
C ASP A 5 -0.30 -4.32 3.79
N LEU A 6 0.01 -3.83 2.58
CA LEU A 6 -0.94 -3.78 1.46
C LEU A 6 -1.56 -5.15 1.15
N ARG A 7 -0.77 -6.23 1.18
CA ARG A 7 -1.28 -7.59 0.91
C ARG A 7 -2.29 -8.05 1.95
N ARG A 8 -2.05 -7.72 3.22
CA ARG A 8 -2.96 -8.02 4.32
C ARG A 8 -4.26 -7.25 4.14
N LEU A 9 -4.17 -5.94 3.87
CA LEU A 9 -5.34 -5.09 3.65
C LEU A 9 -6.19 -5.54 2.44
N MET A 10 -5.54 -5.96 1.35
CA MET A 10 -6.25 -6.55 0.20
C MET A 10 -7.02 -7.81 0.58
N ALA A 11 -6.40 -8.73 1.34
CA ALA A 11 -7.06 -9.95 1.81
C ALA A 11 -8.23 -9.64 2.76
N ASP A 12 -8.03 -8.73 3.71
CA ASP A 12 -9.06 -8.31 4.67
C ASP A 12 -10.28 -7.70 3.96
N HIS A 13 -10.07 -7.01 2.83
CA HIS A 13 -11.11 -6.38 2.02
C HIS A 13 -11.60 -7.22 0.83
N ARG A 14 -11.15 -8.48 0.70
CA ARG A 14 -11.50 -9.38 -0.41
C ARG A 14 -11.20 -8.79 -1.80
N ILE A 15 -10.09 -8.07 -1.93
CA ILE A 15 -9.59 -7.58 -3.21
C ILE A 15 -8.62 -8.62 -3.75
N ASP A 16 -9.05 -9.36 -4.76
CA ASP A 16 -8.34 -10.57 -5.21
C ASP A 16 -7.16 -10.25 -6.15
N ASP A 17 -7.21 -9.10 -6.84
CA ASP A 17 -6.17 -8.75 -7.80
C ASP A 17 -5.84 -7.25 -7.87
N ILE A 18 -4.65 -6.95 -8.41
CA ILE A 18 -4.13 -5.58 -8.54
C ILE A 18 -5.02 -4.73 -9.46
N SER A 19 -5.64 -5.32 -10.48
CA SER A 19 -6.48 -4.60 -11.44
C SER A 19 -7.78 -4.12 -10.78
N GLU A 20 -8.34 -4.88 -9.84
CA GLU A 20 -9.43 -4.43 -8.99
C GLU A 20 -9.01 -3.25 -8.12
N LEU A 21 -7.86 -3.36 -7.43
CA LEU A 21 -7.33 -2.27 -6.62
C LEU A 21 -7.05 -1.00 -7.45
N MET A 22 -6.58 -1.14 -8.69
CA MET A 22 -6.40 -0.02 -9.61
C MET A 22 -7.72 0.70 -9.90
N LYS A 23 -8.82 -0.04 -10.13
CA LYS A 23 -10.14 0.54 -10.38
C LYS A 23 -10.66 1.30 -9.16
N LEU A 24 -10.49 0.73 -7.97
CA LEU A 24 -10.95 1.33 -6.71
C LEU A 24 -10.15 2.57 -6.31
N SER A 25 -8.82 2.52 -6.47
CA SER A 25 -7.92 3.59 -6.01
C SER A 25 -7.61 4.65 -7.06
N GLY A 26 -7.86 4.37 -8.34
CA GLY A 26 -7.42 5.21 -9.47
C GLY A 26 -5.90 5.27 -9.62
N LEU A 27 -5.15 4.34 -9.01
CA LEU A 27 -3.69 4.31 -9.06
C LEU A 27 -3.18 3.51 -10.25
N SER A 28 -1.97 3.86 -10.69
CA SER A 28 -1.27 3.08 -11.70
C SER A 28 -0.83 1.71 -11.16
N ARG A 29 -0.74 0.72 -12.04
CA ARG A 29 -0.19 -0.60 -11.71
C ARG A 29 1.20 -0.50 -11.10
N ASN A 30 2.04 0.40 -11.61
CA ASN A 30 3.40 0.58 -11.12
C ASN A 30 3.41 1.07 -9.66
N SER A 31 2.58 2.06 -9.34
CA SER A 31 2.44 2.60 -7.98
C SER A 31 2.02 1.51 -6.99
N ILE A 32 1.05 0.67 -7.36
CA ILE A 32 0.60 -0.44 -6.51
C ILE A 32 1.68 -1.51 -6.39
N ASN A 33 2.37 -1.86 -7.48
CA ASN A 33 3.38 -2.91 -7.49
C ASN A 33 4.57 -2.61 -6.57
N LYS A 34 5.00 -1.35 -6.46
CA LYS A 34 6.07 -0.96 -5.53
C LYS A 34 5.73 -1.35 -4.10
N LEU A 35 4.52 -0.97 -3.67
CA LEU A 35 4.00 -1.28 -2.34
C LEU A 35 3.72 -2.77 -2.16
N TYR A 36 3.09 -3.42 -3.15
CA TYR A 36 2.73 -4.83 -3.09
C TYR A 36 3.96 -5.75 -3.03
N ARG A 37 5.06 -5.37 -3.69
CA ARG A 37 6.31 -6.12 -3.70
C ARG A 37 7.31 -5.64 -2.65
N GLU A 38 6.94 -4.64 -1.85
CA GLU A 38 7.82 -3.97 -0.90
C GLU A 38 9.15 -3.50 -1.51
N ASN A 39 9.11 -3.08 -2.77
CA ASN A 39 10.27 -2.60 -3.51
C ASN A 39 10.18 -1.10 -3.71
N ASP A 40 11.22 -0.36 -3.30
CA ASP A 40 11.32 1.09 -3.52
C ASP A 40 10.08 1.82 -2.93
N ILE A 41 9.71 1.44 -1.69
CA ILE A 41 8.58 2.01 -0.96
C ILE A 41 8.84 3.49 -0.67
N GLU A 42 10.09 3.85 -0.39
CA GLU A 42 10.57 5.20 -0.07
C GLU A 42 10.30 6.24 -1.17
N SER A 43 10.24 5.83 -2.44
CA SER A 43 9.88 6.74 -3.54
C SER A 43 8.36 6.90 -3.75
N THR A 44 7.54 6.21 -2.95
CA THR A 44 6.10 6.30 -3.05
C THR A 44 5.61 7.67 -2.59
N LYS A 45 4.83 8.34 -3.44
CA LYS A 45 4.19 9.62 -3.10
C LYS A 45 3.15 9.40 -1.99
N LEU A 46 3.09 10.30 -1.01
CA LEU A 46 2.06 10.26 0.05
C LEU A 46 0.63 10.19 -0.49
N GLU A 47 0.34 10.87 -1.61
CA GLU A 47 -0.97 10.79 -2.28
C GLU A 47 -1.38 9.35 -2.64
N THR A 48 -0.41 8.51 -3.02
CA THR A 48 -0.65 7.07 -3.30
C THR A 48 -1.09 6.35 -2.03
N LEU A 49 -0.43 6.63 -0.90
CA LEU A 49 -0.76 6.03 0.38
C LEU A 49 -2.15 6.48 0.84
N PHE A 50 -2.50 7.77 0.70
CA PHE A 50 -3.81 8.29 1.06
C PHE A 50 -4.94 7.69 0.22
N LYS A 51 -4.73 7.52 -1.09
CA LYS A 51 -5.70 6.85 -1.96
C LYS A 51 -5.98 5.41 -1.51
N LEU A 52 -4.94 4.67 -1.12
CA LEU A 52 -5.09 3.33 -0.58
C LEU A 52 -5.79 3.34 0.78
N CYS A 53 -5.41 4.26 1.68
CA CYS A 53 -6.09 4.41 2.97
C CYS A 53 -7.59 4.69 2.80
N ASN A 54 -7.97 5.51 1.82
CA ASN A 54 -9.38 5.78 1.51
C ASN A 54 -10.11 4.54 0.98
N VAL A 55 -9.46 3.73 0.14
CA VAL A 55 -10.03 2.47 -0.36
C VAL A 55 -10.26 1.47 0.77
N PHE A 56 -9.30 1.34 1.69
CA PHE A 56 -9.34 0.39 2.79
C PHE A 56 -10.00 0.94 4.06
N GLY A 57 -10.41 2.21 4.07
CA GLY A 57 -10.92 2.88 5.28
C GLY A 57 -9.97 2.77 6.49
N CYS A 58 -8.65 2.75 6.26
CA CYS A 58 -7.64 2.47 7.30
C CYS A 58 -6.77 3.70 7.61
N LYS A 59 -6.04 3.65 8.72
CA LYS A 59 -5.02 4.66 9.03
C LYS A 59 -3.78 4.41 8.19
N LEU A 60 -2.96 5.44 8.01
CA LEU A 60 -1.67 5.31 7.33
C LEU A 60 -0.76 4.29 8.03
N SER A 61 -0.79 4.23 9.37
CA SER A 61 -0.05 3.25 10.18
C SER A 61 -0.50 1.81 9.99
N ASP A 62 -1.72 1.57 9.48
CA ASP A 62 -2.21 0.23 9.18
C ASP A 62 -1.68 -0.27 7.81
N LEU A 63 -1.19 0.67 6.98
CA LEU A 63 -0.68 0.41 5.62
C LEU A 63 0.85 0.42 5.55
N ILE A 64 1.51 1.36 6.24
CA ILE A 64 2.97 1.54 6.24
C ILE A 64 3.50 1.60 7.67
N GLU A 65 4.59 0.89 7.92
CA GLU A 65 5.35 0.94 9.16
C GLU A 65 6.82 1.25 8.84
N TYR A 66 7.40 2.22 9.55
CA TYR A 66 8.84 2.43 9.54
C TYR A 66 9.46 1.77 10.77
N LYS A 67 10.34 0.80 10.53
CA LYS A 67 11.18 0.21 11.57
C LYS A 67 12.57 0.82 11.48
N PRO A 68 13.07 1.53 12.50
CA PRO A 68 14.48 1.87 12.57
C PRO A 68 15.32 0.59 12.44
N GLU A 69 16.47 0.67 11.78
CA GLU A 69 17.45 -0.39 11.93
C GLU A 69 17.90 -0.35 13.41
N GLU A 70 17.68 -1.44 14.14
CA GLU A 70 18.18 -1.59 15.50
C GLU A 70 19.69 -1.30 15.48
N GLN A 71 20.15 -0.41 16.37
CA GLN A 71 21.57 -0.11 16.54
C GLN A 71 22.34 -1.32 17.05
#